data_AF-N6U180-F1
#
_entry.id   AF-N6U180-F1
#
_cell.length_a   1.000
_cell.length_b   1.000
_cell.length_c   1.000
_cell.angle_alpha   90.00
_cell.angle_beta   90.00
_cell.angle_gamma   90.00
#
_symmetry.space_group_name_H-M   'P 1'
#
loop_
_entity.id
_entity.type
_entity.pdbx_description
1 polymer ?
#
loop_
_entity_poly.entity_id
_entity_poly.type
_entity_poly.pdbx_seq_one_letter_code
_entity_poly.pdbx_strand_id
1 'polypeptide(L)'
;MKLPQLQRGLKEKAQQLQLNLEAKPQQVRDRNRQIVARTFNKIGMVVPYNKKTEVGYRELTLSNKELQKLLDNIQAALPDQRLSLLSELQGLLTNVTIATDECDFGAGIELGLNILAHGVDCLNRTISQCLAINYRLIQREEFAKIIESHMDNRRRGPDLSII
;
A
#
# COMPACT_ATOMS: atom_id res chain seq x y z
N MET A 1 27.31 -1.68 -28.28
CA MET A 1 27.59 -0.48 -27.47
C MET A 1 28.29 -0.93 -26.19
N LYS A 2 29.47 -0.38 -25.83
CA LYS A 2 30.19 -0.83 -24.62
C LYS A 2 29.57 -0.16 -23.38
N LEU A 3 29.33 -0.92 -22.29
CA LEU A 3 28.71 -0.42 -21.06
C LEU A 3 29.29 0.92 -20.53
N PRO A 4 30.62 1.16 -20.57
CA PRO A 4 31.19 2.43 -20.13
C PRO A 4 30.78 3.63 -21.01
N GLN A 5 30.59 3.41 -22.32
CA GLN A 5 30.14 4.46 -23.23
C GLN A 5 28.68 4.85 -22.93
N LEU A 6 27.83 3.87 -22.61
CA LEU A 6 26.45 4.11 -22.20
C LEU A 6 26.39 4.87 -20.87
N GLN A 7 27.19 4.45 -19.88
CA GLN A 7 27.25 5.12 -18.58
C GLN A 7 27.72 6.58 -18.70
N ARG A 8 28.71 6.84 -19.57
CA ARG A 8 29.17 8.20 -19.85
C ARG A 8 28.06 9.04 -20.49
N GLY A 9 27.40 8.51 -21.53
CA GLY A 9 26.30 9.22 -22.19
C GLY A 9 25.12 9.52 -21.24
N LEU A 10 24.79 8.58 -20.34
CA LEU A 10 23.78 8.81 -19.29
C LEU A 10 24.17 9.94 -18.33
N LYS A 11 25.42 9.96 -17.87
CA LYS A 11 25.92 11.02 -16.96
C LYS A 11 25.92 12.38 -17.63
N GLU A 12 26.42 12.47 -18.86
CA GLU A 12 26.44 13.71 -19.65
C GLU A 12 25.02 14.24 -19.86
N LYS A 13 24.07 13.36 -20.23
CA LYS A 13 22.68 13.76 -20.44
C LYS A 13 21.98 14.17 -19.15
N ALA A 14 22.23 13.46 -18.05
CA ALA A 14 21.69 13.82 -16.74
C ALA A 14 22.20 15.18 -16.27
N GLN A 15 23.49 15.48 -16.50
CA GLN A 15 24.08 16.79 -16.19
C GLN A 15 23.44 17.91 -17.02
N GLN A 16 23.25 17.71 -18.32
CA GLN A 16 22.55 18.67 -19.20
C GLN A 16 21.12 18.95 -18.72
N LEU A 17 20.41 17.91 -18.25
CA LEU A 17 19.04 18.00 -17.75
C LEU A 17 18.97 18.35 -16.25
N GLN A 18 20.10 18.56 -15.58
CA GLN A 18 20.20 18.86 -14.15
C GLN A 18 19.50 17.80 -13.26
N LEU A 19 19.56 16.53 -13.66
CA LEU A 19 18.98 15.41 -12.93
C LEU A 19 19.96 14.90 -11.87
N ASN A 20 19.47 14.73 -10.64
CA ASN A 20 20.24 14.11 -9.57
C ASN A 20 20.28 12.58 -9.75
N LEU A 21 21.48 12.01 -9.84
CA LEU A 21 21.72 10.57 -10.00
C LEU A 21 22.00 9.81 -8.68
N GLU A 22 21.94 10.50 -7.54
CA GLU A 22 22.07 9.85 -6.24
C GLU A 22 20.92 8.85 -6.01
N ALA A 23 21.25 7.69 -5.44
CA ALA A 23 20.23 6.69 -5.10
C ALA A 23 19.23 7.18 -4.03
N LYS A 24 19.61 8.14 -3.19
CA LYS A 24 18.78 8.71 -2.11
C LYS A 24 18.98 10.23 -2.01
N PRO A 25 18.40 10.99 -2.96
CA PRO A 25 18.52 12.44 -2.96
C PRO A 25 17.77 13.04 -1.76
N GLN A 26 18.04 14.31 -1.46
CA GLN A 26 17.48 14.99 -0.28
C GLN A 26 15.95 14.91 -0.21
N GLN A 27 15.26 15.05 -1.34
CA GLN A 27 13.79 14.95 -1.42
C GLN A 27 13.27 13.59 -0.93
N VAL A 28 13.97 12.49 -1.24
CA VAL A 28 13.61 11.14 -0.76
C VAL A 28 13.82 11.04 0.74
N ARG A 29 14.88 11.65 1.28
CA ARG A 29 15.16 11.68 2.73
C ARG A 29 14.10 12.50 3.47
N ASP A 30 13.70 13.64 2.92
CA ASP A 30 12.68 14.51 3.49
C ASP A 30 11.31 13.84 3.48
N ARG A 31 10.95 13.19 2.37
CA ARG A 31 9.73 12.37 2.29
C ARG A 31 9.75 11.24 3.33
N ASN A 32 10.89 10.57 3.52
CA ASN A 32 11.01 9.48 4.49
C ASN A 32 10.75 9.91 5.94
N ARG A 33 10.97 11.19 6.28
CA ARG A 33 10.65 11.76 7.60
C ARG A 33 9.14 11.99 7.80
N GLN A 34 8.36 11.97 6.73
CA GLN A 34 6.90 12.14 6.74
C GLN A 34 6.15 10.80 6.71
N ILE A 35 6.86 9.67 6.63
CA ILE A 35 6.25 8.34 6.63
C ILE A 35 5.57 8.12 7.98
N VAL A 36 4.28 7.77 7.95
CA VAL A 36 3.52 7.39 9.15
C VAL A 36 3.58 5.89 9.44
N ALA A 37 3.69 5.06 8.40
CA ALA A 37 3.74 3.60 8.52
C ALA A 37 4.54 2.96 7.38
N ARG A 38 5.17 1.82 7.65
CA ARG A 38 5.77 0.96 6.62
C ARG A 38 4.95 -0.30 6.42
N THR A 39 4.30 -0.36 5.27
CA THR A 39 3.56 -1.53 4.81
C THR A 39 4.51 -2.65 4.39
N PHE A 40 3.97 -3.82 4.03
CA PHE A 40 4.75 -5.01 3.65
C PHE A 40 5.73 -4.77 2.47
N ASN A 41 5.42 -3.81 1.58
CA ASN A 41 6.32 -3.43 0.47
C ASN A 41 7.51 -2.55 0.90
N LYS A 42 7.55 -2.10 2.15
CA LYS A 42 8.62 -1.30 2.80
C LYS A 42 8.85 0.11 2.23
N ILE A 43 8.11 0.52 1.20
CA ILE A 43 8.22 1.86 0.58
C ILE A 43 7.78 2.96 1.57
N GLY A 44 6.81 2.64 2.43
CA GLY A 44 6.25 3.54 3.43
C GLY A 44 5.14 4.41 2.88
N MET A 45 4.21 4.79 3.76
CA MET A 45 3.01 5.55 3.45
C MET A 45 3.07 6.96 4.04
N VAL A 46 2.60 7.94 3.26
CA VAL A 46 2.44 9.33 3.70
C VAL A 46 0.98 9.74 3.46
N VAL A 47 0.31 10.13 4.53
CA VAL A 47 -1.07 10.64 4.55
C VAL A 47 -1.09 11.98 5.29
N PRO A 48 -2.12 12.82 5.10
CA PRO A 48 -2.32 13.97 5.96
C PRO A 48 -2.36 13.53 7.42
N TYR A 49 -1.42 14.02 8.23
CA TYR A 49 -1.32 13.69 9.66
C TYR A 49 -1.05 14.96 10.45
N ASN A 50 -1.97 15.31 11.34
CA ASN A 50 -1.84 16.46 12.22
C ASN A 50 -1.14 16.04 13.51
N LYS A 51 0.14 16.39 13.63
CA LYS A 51 0.96 16.06 14.81
C LYS A 51 0.47 16.67 16.13
N LYS A 52 -0.35 17.74 16.10
CA LYS A 52 -0.85 18.39 17.33
C LYS A 52 -2.06 17.68 17.89
N THR A 53 -2.94 17.21 17.02
CA THR A 53 -4.17 16.50 17.40
C THR A 53 -4.02 14.99 17.32
N GLU A 54 -2.92 14.50 16.75
CA GLU A 54 -2.64 13.09 16.48
C GLU A 54 -3.70 12.42 15.59
N VAL A 55 -4.27 13.19 14.65
CA VAL A 55 -5.33 12.74 13.73
C VAL A 55 -4.77 12.57 12.32
N GLY A 56 -5.20 11.52 11.64
CA GLY A 56 -4.90 11.16 10.25
C GLY A 56 -4.34 9.74 10.11
N TYR A 57 -3.80 9.17 11.18
CA TYR A 57 -3.25 7.82 11.23
C TYR A 57 -3.17 7.30 12.66
N ARG A 58 -3.57 6.05 12.85
CA ARG A 58 -3.28 5.23 14.02
C ARG A 58 -2.78 3.85 13.59
N GLU A 59 -2.02 3.20 14.45
CA GLU A 59 -1.48 1.86 14.17
C GLU A 59 -2.58 0.80 14.15
N LEU A 60 -2.36 -0.26 13.35
CA LEU A 60 -3.21 -1.44 13.36
C LEU A 60 -3.10 -2.19 14.70
N THR A 61 -4.17 -2.86 15.12
CA THR A 61 -4.17 -3.65 16.35
C THR A 61 -3.33 -4.93 16.26
N LEU A 62 -2.92 -5.33 15.06
CA LEU A 62 -2.00 -6.44 14.81
C LEU A 62 -0.66 -5.91 14.28
N SER A 63 0.43 -6.49 14.75
CA SER A 63 1.74 -6.24 14.16
C SER A 63 1.84 -6.81 12.74
N ASN A 64 2.79 -6.33 11.95
CA ASN A 64 3.05 -6.84 10.60
C ASN A 64 3.27 -8.36 10.56
N LYS A 65 3.90 -8.94 11.60
CA LYS A 65 4.15 -10.38 11.68
C LYS A 65 2.88 -11.18 11.94
N GLU A 66 2.01 -10.67 12.82
CA GLU A 66 0.71 -11.29 13.14
C GLU A 66 -0.23 -11.21 11.94
N LEU A 67 -0.32 -10.05 11.30
CA LEU A 67 -1.11 -9.88 10.09
C LEU A 67 -0.61 -10.78 8.95
N GLN A 68 0.71 -10.87 8.73
CA GLN A 68 1.27 -11.80 7.74
C GLN A 68 0.85 -13.25 8.03
N LYS A 69 0.98 -13.70 9.28
CA LYS A 69 0.58 -15.05 9.69
C LYS A 69 -0.92 -15.31 9.49
N LEU A 70 -1.78 -14.34 9.81
CA LEU A 70 -3.22 -14.44 9.59
C LEU A 70 -3.53 -14.60 8.10
N LEU A 71 -2.91 -13.80 7.24
CA LEU A 71 -3.12 -13.86 5.79
C LEU A 71 -2.57 -15.15 5.17
N ASP A 72 -1.41 -15.63 5.63
CA ASP A 72 -0.84 -16.92 5.24
C ASP A 72 -1.83 -18.07 5.55
N ASN A 73 -2.41 -18.04 6.75
CA ASN A 73 -3.41 -19.02 7.17
C ASN A 73 -4.69 -18.94 6.32
N ILE A 74 -5.18 -17.74 6.01
CA ILE A 74 -6.37 -17.55 5.14
C ILE A 74 -6.13 -18.13 3.75
N GLN A 75 -4.95 -17.87 3.19
CA GLN A 75 -4.55 -18.36 1.86
C GLN A 75 -4.46 -19.90 1.83
N ALA A 76 -3.96 -20.52 2.88
CA ALA A 76 -3.78 -21.98 2.97
C ALA A 76 -5.04 -22.74 3.41
N ALA A 77 -5.98 -22.09 4.09
CA ALA A 77 -7.16 -22.73 4.67
C ALA A 77 -8.15 -23.26 3.62
N LEU A 78 -8.71 -24.44 3.92
CA LEU A 78 -9.89 -24.98 3.24
C LEU A 78 -11.13 -24.11 3.55
N PRO A 79 -12.19 -24.15 2.71
CA PRO A 79 -13.38 -23.32 2.88
C PRO A 79 -13.97 -23.34 4.30
N ASP A 80 -14.07 -24.52 4.92
CA ASP A 80 -14.69 -24.70 6.24
C ASP A 80 -13.87 -24.08 7.38
N GLN A 81 -12.54 -24.06 7.25
CA GLN A 81 -11.61 -23.47 8.22
C GLN A 81 -11.39 -21.98 7.98
N ARG A 82 -11.75 -21.48 6.79
CA ARG A 82 -11.53 -20.09 6.39
C ARG A 82 -12.48 -19.14 7.12
N LEU A 83 -13.69 -19.58 7.50
CA LEU A 83 -14.69 -18.74 8.15
C LEU A 83 -14.20 -18.13 9.47
N SER A 84 -13.54 -18.92 10.33
CA SER A 84 -13.01 -18.42 11.60
C SER A 84 -11.88 -17.41 11.41
N LEU A 85 -10.98 -17.67 10.46
CA LEU A 85 -9.88 -16.77 10.11
C LEU A 85 -10.38 -15.44 9.49
N LEU A 86 -11.43 -15.51 8.66
CA LEU A 86 -12.09 -14.32 8.14
C LEU A 86 -12.80 -13.53 9.24
N SER A 87 -13.32 -14.19 10.27
CA SER A 87 -13.89 -13.51 11.44
C SER A 87 -12.84 -12.73 12.21
N GLU A 88 -11.63 -13.26 12.36
CA GLU A 88 -10.50 -12.54 12.98
C GLU A 88 -10.12 -11.30 12.15
N LEU A 89 -10.01 -11.46 10.83
CA LEU A 89 -9.78 -10.33 9.92
C LEU A 89 -10.91 -9.29 9.98
N GLN A 90 -12.16 -9.74 10.13
CA GLN A 90 -13.31 -8.85 10.26
C GLN A 90 -13.23 -7.96 11.50
N GLY A 91 -12.70 -8.47 12.62
CA GLY A 91 -12.42 -7.66 13.80
C GLY A 91 -11.45 -6.51 13.51
N LEU A 92 -10.37 -6.81 12.78
CA LEU A 92 -9.40 -5.79 12.35
C LEU A 92 -10.03 -4.77 11.38
N LEU A 93 -10.87 -5.22 10.44
CA LEU A 93 -11.61 -4.33 9.53
C LEU A 93 -12.56 -3.39 10.29
N THR A 94 -13.25 -3.89 11.31
CA THR A 94 -14.12 -3.07 12.16
C THR A 94 -13.34 -1.97 12.87
N ASN A 95 -12.17 -2.30 13.44
CA ASN A 95 -11.29 -1.30 14.07
C ASN A 95 -10.82 -0.23 13.08
N VAL A 96 -10.52 -0.64 11.85
CA VAL A 96 -10.15 0.28 10.76
C VAL A 96 -11.32 1.17 10.34
N THR A 97 -12.55 0.65 10.27
CA THR A 97 -13.74 1.47 9.97
C THR A 97 -13.96 2.52 11.06
N ILE A 98 -13.83 2.15 12.35
CA ILE A 98 -13.88 3.11 13.46
C ILE A 98 -12.80 4.17 13.31
N ALA A 99 -11.56 3.77 13.00
CA ALA A 99 -10.49 4.73 12.72
C ALA A 99 -10.84 5.67 11.56
N THR A 100 -11.47 5.15 10.51
CA THR A 100 -11.93 5.94 9.36
C THR A 100 -12.96 6.98 9.78
N ASP A 101 -13.95 6.62 10.59
CA ASP A 101 -14.96 7.53 11.13
C ASP A 101 -14.33 8.61 12.05
N GLU A 102 -13.27 8.25 12.76
CA GLU A 102 -12.46 9.14 13.60
C GLU A 102 -11.36 9.90 12.82
N CYS A 103 -11.46 9.94 11.49
CA CYS A 103 -10.56 10.65 10.57
C CYS A 103 -9.11 10.12 10.49
N ASP A 104 -8.84 8.93 11.03
CA ASP A 104 -7.57 8.20 10.92
C ASP A 104 -7.53 7.30 9.68
N PHE A 105 -7.74 7.90 8.52
CA PHE A 105 -7.81 7.22 7.21
C PHE A 105 -6.57 6.40 6.88
N GLY A 106 -5.41 6.77 7.43
CA GLY A 106 -4.15 6.05 7.23
C GLY A 106 -4.22 4.59 7.65
N ALA A 107 -4.98 4.24 8.70
CA ALA A 107 -5.08 2.86 9.17
C ALA A 107 -5.69 1.93 8.10
N GLY A 108 -6.75 2.39 7.42
CA GLY A 108 -7.36 1.63 6.32
C GLY A 108 -6.46 1.52 5.10
N ILE A 109 -5.70 2.58 4.79
CA ILE A 109 -4.74 2.53 3.69
C ILE A 109 -3.61 1.53 4.01
N GLU A 110 -3.10 1.51 5.25
CA GLU A 110 -2.08 0.54 5.67
C GLU A 110 -2.58 -0.89 5.55
N LEU A 111 -3.76 -1.20 6.10
CA LEU A 111 -4.34 -2.54 6.05
C LEU A 111 -4.55 -3.00 4.60
N GLY A 112 -5.19 -2.17 3.78
CA GLY A 112 -5.43 -2.48 2.38
C GLY A 112 -4.14 -2.72 1.58
N LEU A 113 -3.11 -1.90 1.81
CA LEU A 113 -1.80 -2.06 1.17
C LEU A 113 -1.06 -3.32 1.65
N ASN A 114 -1.18 -3.69 2.93
CA ASN A 114 -0.59 -4.92 3.46
C ASN A 114 -1.24 -6.17 2.84
N ILE A 115 -2.58 -6.22 2.80
CA ILE A 115 -3.30 -7.33 2.16
C ILE A 115 -2.99 -7.40 0.66
N LEU A 116 -2.92 -6.25 -0.01
CA LEU A 116 -2.53 -6.17 -1.42
C LEU A 116 -1.13 -6.72 -1.66
N ALA A 117 -0.15 -6.30 -0.86
CA ALA A 117 1.24 -6.72 -0.97
C ALA A 117 1.44 -8.20 -0.64
N HIS A 118 0.63 -8.76 0.27
CA HIS A 118 0.59 -10.21 0.52
C HIS A 118 0.11 -10.98 -0.72
N GLY A 119 -0.95 -10.49 -1.38
CA GLY A 119 -1.47 -11.11 -2.60
C GLY A 119 -2.40 -12.30 -2.36
N VAL A 120 -3.16 -12.29 -1.27
CA VAL A 120 -4.22 -13.28 -1.02
C VAL A 120 -5.44 -13.00 -1.92
N ASP A 121 -5.75 -13.93 -2.81
CA ASP A 121 -6.68 -13.69 -3.93
C ASP A 121 -8.14 -13.56 -3.47
N CYS A 122 -8.52 -14.22 -2.37
CA CYS A 122 -9.90 -14.18 -1.86
C CYS A 122 -10.31 -12.84 -1.22
N LEU A 123 -9.38 -11.90 -1.06
CA LEU A 123 -9.62 -10.60 -0.42
C LEU A 123 -9.59 -9.41 -1.39
N ASN A 124 -9.61 -9.62 -2.71
CA ASN A 124 -9.60 -8.52 -3.70
C ASN A 124 -10.72 -7.51 -3.47
N ARG A 125 -11.94 -7.96 -3.13
CA ARG A 125 -13.06 -7.06 -2.80
C ARG A 125 -12.76 -6.23 -1.54
N THR A 126 -12.22 -6.86 -0.49
CA THR A 126 -11.83 -6.19 0.75
C THR A 126 -10.75 -5.13 0.49
N ILE A 127 -9.73 -5.46 -0.31
CA ILE A 127 -8.69 -4.52 -0.72
C ILE A 127 -9.31 -3.32 -1.44
N SER A 128 -10.15 -3.59 -2.44
CA SER A 128 -10.83 -2.55 -3.24
C SER A 128 -11.61 -1.59 -2.35
N GLN A 129 -12.51 -2.12 -1.50
CA GLN A 129 -13.33 -1.32 -0.59
C GLN A 129 -12.49 -0.50 0.40
N CYS A 130 -11.54 -1.14 1.06
CA CYS A 130 -10.72 -0.53 2.11
C CYS A 130 -9.83 0.59 1.56
N LEU A 131 -9.17 0.36 0.40
CA LEU A 131 -8.31 1.37 -0.21
C LEU A 131 -9.11 2.47 -0.89
N ALA A 132 -10.17 2.13 -1.63
CA ALA A 132 -10.92 3.13 -2.37
C ALA A 132 -11.59 4.15 -1.45
N ILE A 133 -12.27 3.71 -0.39
CA ILE A 133 -12.93 4.64 0.55
C ILE A 133 -11.90 5.60 1.19
N ASN A 134 -10.79 5.06 1.68
CA ASN A 134 -9.79 5.87 2.38
C ASN A 134 -9.03 6.80 1.43
N TYR A 135 -8.75 6.37 0.19
CA TYR A 135 -8.17 7.25 -0.82
C TYR A 135 -9.09 8.41 -1.18
N ARG A 136 -10.40 8.17 -1.31
CA ARG A 136 -11.38 9.24 -1.54
C ARG A 136 -11.44 10.24 -0.39
N LEU A 137 -11.42 9.76 0.85
CA LEU A 137 -11.45 10.60 2.05
C LEU A 137 -10.22 11.52 2.16
N ILE A 138 -9.05 11.08 1.67
CA ILE A 138 -7.84 11.93 1.57
C ILE A 138 -7.69 12.62 0.20
N GLN A 139 -8.77 12.72 -0.57
CA GLN A 139 -8.84 13.43 -1.86
C GLN A 139 -7.86 12.88 -2.93
N ARG A 140 -7.68 11.56 -2.95
CA ARG A 140 -6.85 10.82 -3.93
C ARG A 140 -7.71 9.91 -4.81
N GLU A 141 -8.74 10.47 -5.45
CA GLU A 141 -9.71 9.73 -6.27
C GLU A 141 -9.05 8.84 -7.34
N GLU A 142 -7.99 9.30 -7.98
CA GLU A 142 -7.31 8.52 -9.02
C GLU A 142 -6.71 7.21 -8.47
N PHE A 143 -6.26 7.19 -7.21
CA PHE A 143 -5.79 5.96 -6.58
C PHE A 143 -6.94 5.02 -6.25
N ALA A 144 -8.13 5.55 -5.92
CA ALA A 144 -9.34 4.76 -5.73
C ALA A 144 -9.76 4.06 -7.04
N LYS A 145 -9.80 4.79 -8.15
CA LYS A 145 -10.12 4.22 -9.48
C LYS A 145 -9.11 3.16 -9.92
N ILE A 146 -7.81 3.41 -9.70
CA ILE A 146 -6.75 2.45 -10.02
C ILE A 146 -6.94 1.17 -9.22
N ILE A 147 -7.19 1.25 -7.91
CA ILE A 147 -7.31 0.05 -7.09
C ILE A 147 -8.60 -0.73 -7.41
N GLU A 148 -9.72 -0.05 -7.66
CA GLU A 148 -10.96 -0.69 -8.08
C GLU A 148 -10.76 -1.47 -9.38
N SER A 149 -10.23 -0.81 -10.42
CA SER A 149 -9.94 -1.43 -11.72
C SER A 149 -8.95 -2.58 -11.60
N HIS A 150 -7.91 -2.42 -10.76
CA HIS A 150 -6.91 -3.46 -10.55
C HIS A 150 -7.49 -4.67 -9.80
N MET A 151 -8.34 -4.48 -8.78
CA MET A 151 -8.93 -5.57 -8.02
C MET A 151 -10.03 -6.31 -8.78
N ASP A 152 -10.75 -5.63 -9.68
CA ASP A 152 -11.73 -6.26 -10.58
C ASP A 152 -11.08 -7.22 -11.59
N ASN A 153 -9.81 -6.96 -11.94
CA ASN A 153 -9.09 -7.73 -12.94
C ASN A 153 -7.62 -7.94 -12.55
N ARG A 154 -7.40 -8.53 -11.38
CA ARG A 154 -6.06 -8.80 -10.85
C ARG A 154 -5.48 -10.07 -11.47
N ARG A 155 -4.72 -9.93 -12.56
CA ARG A 155 -4.08 -11.05 -13.28
C ARG A 155 -2.65 -11.29 -12.81
N ARG A 156 -2.19 -12.54 -12.91
CA ARG A 156 -0.77 -12.90 -12.79
C ARG A 156 -0.19 -13.06 -14.20
N GLY A 157 1.06 -12.64 -14.39
CA GLY A 157 1.79 -12.82 -15.65
C GLY A 157 1.86 -11.56 -16.53
N PRO A 158 2.57 -11.66 -17.67
CA PRO A 158 2.85 -10.53 -18.56
C PRO A 158 1.69 -10.19 -19.52
N ASP A 159 0.56 -10.90 -19.43
CA ASP A 159 -0.61 -10.73 -20.30
C ASP A 159 -1.39 -9.46 -19.95
N LEU A 160 -0.78 -8.32 -20.27
CA LEU A 160 -1.42 -7.01 -20.27
C LEU A 160 -2.55 -7.04 -21.30
N SER A 161 -3.76 -6.61 -20.92
CA SER A 161 -4.85 -6.49 -21.90
C SER A 161 -4.42 -5.50 -22.97
N ILE A 162 -4.38 -5.96 -24.21
CA ILE A 162 -4.22 -5.13 -25.40
C ILE A 162 -5.53 -4.34 -25.53
N ILE A 163 -5.60 -3.18 -24.88
CA ILE A 163 -6.52 -2.13 -25.31
C ILE A 163 -5.77 -1.33 -26.36
#